data_AF-A0A0D0HF87-F1
#
_entry.id   AF-A0A0D0HF87-F1
#
_cell.length_a   1.000
_cell.length_b   1.000
_cell.length_c   1.000
_cell.angle_alpha   90.00
_cell.angle_beta   90.00
_cell.angle_gamma   90.00
#
_symmetry.space_group_name_H-M   'P 1'
#
loop_
_entity.id
_entity.type
_entity.pdbx_description
1 polymer ?
#
loop_
_entity_poly.entity_id
_entity_poly.type
_entity_poly.pdbx_seq_one_letter_code
_entity_poly.pdbx_strand_id
1 'polypeptide(L)' 'METKTARLTVLIDPAKKEAFEMLCSAQDLTPSQVVRQLIREYLEHHGVTYKTKSPLGKRVK' A
#
# COMPACT_ATOMS: atom_id res chain seq x y z
N MET A 1 11.06 -11.53 16.20
CA MET A 1 10.38 -10.26 16.56
C MET A 1 9.02 -10.29 15.86
N GLU A 2 7.93 -10.40 16.61
CA GLU A 2 6.59 -10.62 16.06
C GLU A 2 6.20 -9.53 15.06
N THR A 3 5.88 -9.93 13.82
CA THR A 3 5.26 -9.06 12.82
C THR A 3 3.84 -8.76 13.26
N LYS A 4 3.67 -7.78 14.15
CA LYS A 4 2.36 -7.27 14.54
C LYS A 4 1.72 -6.62 13.32
N THR A 5 0.84 -7.36 12.65
CA THR A 5 0.01 -6.86 11.57
C THR A 5 -1.04 -5.92 12.16
N ALA A 6 -1.07 -4.67 11.68
CA ALA A 6 -2.08 -3.70 12.06
C ALA A 6 -3.15 -3.60 10.95
N ARG A 7 -4.41 -3.36 11.33
CA ARG A 7 -5.50 -3.07 10.40
C ARG A 7 -5.63 -1.55 10.23
N LEU A 8 -5.63 -1.09 8.98
CA LEU A 8 -5.90 0.30 8.61
C LEU A 8 -7.30 0.35 7.98
N THR A 9 -8.24 1.06 8.61
CA THR A 9 -9.58 1.30 8.07
C THR A 9 -9.67 2.75 7.62
N VAL A 10 -10.04 2.97 6.36
CA VAL A 10 -10.21 4.31 5.78
C VAL A 10 -11.62 4.41 5.24
N LEU A 11 -12.35 5.46 5.60
CA LEU A 11 -13.64 5.79 5.00
C LEU A 11 -13.39 6.52 3.69
N ILE A 12 -13.92 5.97 2.59
CA ILE A 12 -13.85 6.61 1.28
C ILE A 12 -15.24 6.66 0.67
N ASP A 13 -15.43 7.65 -0.20
CA ASP A 13 -16.64 7.79 -0.99
C ASP A 13 -16.86 6.55 -1.90
N PRO A 14 -18.11 6.05 -2.03
CA PRO A 14 -18.39 4.83 -2.79
C PRO A 14 -18.02 4.94 -4.27
N ALA A 15 -18.21 6.10 -4.91
CA ALA A 15 -17.85 6.28 -6.32
C ALA A 15 -16.32 6.24 -6.51
N LYS A 16 -15.56 6.82 -5.57
CA LYS A 16 -14.09 6.70 -5.59
C LYS A 16 -13.62 5.28 -5.35
N LYS A 17 -14.30 4.52 -4.47
CA LYS A 17 -13.98 3.11 -4.21
C LYS A 17 -14.10 2.28 -5.49
N GLU A 18 -15.21 2.43 -6.19
CA GLU A 18 -15.48 1.69 -7.42
C GLU A 18 -14.47 2.04 -8.52
N ALA A 19 -14.20 3.33 -8.74
CA ALA A 19 -13.18 3.78 -9.69
C ALA A 19 -11.78 3.22 -9.36
N PHE A 20 -11.42 3.21 -8.07
CA PHE A 20 -10.14 2.66 -7.62
C PHE A 20 -10.06 1.15 -7.81
N GLU A 21 -11.13 0.41 -7.50
CA GLU A 21 -11.18 -1.05 -7.69
C GLU A 21 -11.10 -1.42 -9.17
N MET A 22 -11.81 -0.70 -10.05
CA MET A 22 -11.71 -0.90 -11.50
C MET A 22 -10.29 -0.64 -12.02
N LEU A 23 -9.66 0.45 -11.59
CA LEU A 23 -8.30 0.78 -11.98
C LEU A 23 -7.28 -0.26 -11.51
N CYS A 24 -7.44 -0.78 -10.29
CA CYS A 24 -6.59 -1.84 -9.75
C CYS A 24 -6.80 -3.15 -10.53
N SER A 25 -8.06 -3.50 -10.81
CA SER A 25 -8.41 -4.71 -11.56
C SER A 25 -7.89 -4.67 -13.00
N ALA A 26 -7.86 -3.51 -13.64
CA ALA A 26 -7.31 -3.34 -14.98
C ALA A 26 -5.79 -3.56 -15.05
N GLN A 27 -5.10 -3.55 -13.91
CA GLN A 27 -3.65 -3.73 -13.80
C GLN A 27 -3.28 -5.05 -13.11
N ASP A 28 -4.24 -5.95 -12.91
CA ASP A 28 -4.05 -7.20 -12.15
C ASP A 28 -3.52 -6.98 -10.72
N LEU A 29 -3.86 -5.84 -10.11
CA LEU A 29 -3.45 -5.48 -8.75
C LEU A 29 -4.65 -5.48 -7.81
N THR A 30 -4.39 -5.77 -6.53
CA THR A 30 -5.40 -5.59 -5.47
C THR A 30 -5.29 -4.19 -4.86
N PRO A 31 -6.42 -3.58 -4.45
CA PRO A 31 -6.44 -2.28 -3.77
C PRO A 31 -5.47 -2.22 -2.58
N SER A 32 -5.37 -3.31 -1.82
CA SER A 32 -4.46 -3.42 -0.67
C SER A 32 -2.98 -3.38 -1.06
N GLN A 33 -2.59 -3.91 -2.23
CA GLN A 33 -1.21 -3.83 -2.71
C GLN A 33 -0.85 -2.38 -3.08
N VAL A 34 -1.74 -1.71 -3.81
CA VAL A 34 -1.56 -0.30 -4.22
C VAL A 34 -1.48 0.62 -3.01
N VAL A 35 -2.40 0.49 -2.04
CA VAL A 35 -2.39 1.29 -0.81
C VAL A 35 -1.10 1.07 0.00
N ARG A 36 -0.61 -0.17 0.11
CA ARG A 36 0.67 -0.45 0.79
C ARG A 36 1.87 0.12 0.06
N GLN A 37 1.81 0.25 -1.27
CA GLN A 37 2.87 0.88 -2.06
C GLN A 37 2.84 2.40 -1.86
N LEU A 38 1.65 3.01 -1.98
CA LEU A 38 1.42 4.43 -1.70
C LEU A 38 1.92 4.84 -0.32
N ILE A 39 1.61 4.06 0.74
CA ILE A 39 2.10 4.34 2.10
C ILE A 39 3.63 4.34 2.14
N ARG A 40 4.29 3.36 1.49
CA ARG A 40 5.75 3.27 1.47
C ARG A 40 6.36 4.45 0.74
N GLU A 41 5.90 4.73 -0.47
CA GLU A 41 6.39 5.86 -1.28
C GLU A 41 6.18 7.20 -0.55
N TYR A 42 5.03 7.37 0.11
CA TYR A 42 4.74 8.58 0.88
C TYR A 42 5.67 8.74 2.09
N LEU A 43 5.92 7.67 2.84
CA LEU A 43 6.88 7.70 3.95
C LEU A 43 8.30 7.99 3.45
N GLU A 44 8.71 7.41 2.32
CA GLU A 44 10.02 7.66 1.72
C GLU A 44 10.18 9.10 1.23
N HIS A 45 9.15 9.65 0.57
CA HIS A 45 9.12 11.03 0.11
C HIS A 45 9.25 12.03 1.27
N HIS A 46 8.68 11.70 2.44
CA HIS A 46 8.77 12.53 3.65
C HIS A 46 9.98 12.20 4.54
N GLY A 47 10.89 11.30 4.12
CA GLY A 47 12.10 10.95 4.86
C GLY A 47 11.83 10.17 6.16
N VAL A 48 10.64 9.59 6.33
CA VAL A 48 10.25 8.87 7.54
C VAL A 48 10.78 7.44 7.47
N THR A 49 11.66 7.09 8.40
CA THR A 49 12.17 5.72 8.55
C THR A 49 11.34 4.94 9.56
N TYR A 50 11.11 3.65 9.30
CA TYR A 50 10.38 2.77 10.20
C TYR A 50 11.16 1.47 10.42
N LYS A 51 11.06 0.90 11.63
CA LYS A 51 11.87 -0.24 12.10
C LYS A 51 11.77 -1.50 11.23
N THR A 52 10.69 -1.65 10.45
CA THR A 52 10.44 -2.81 9.58
C THR A 52 10.70 -2.52 8.10
N LYS A 53 11.53 -1.51 7.76
CA LYS A 53 11.98 -1.27 6.38
C LYS A 53 12.83 -2.44 5.89
N SER A 54 12.15 -3.56 5.61
CA SER A 54 12.75 -4.77 5.08
C SER A 54 12.99 -4.53 3.59
N PRO A 55 14.23 -4.66 3.10
CA PRO A 55 14.57 -4.41 1.70
C PRO A 55 13.96 -5.43 0.72
N LEU A 56 13.20 -6.41 1.21
CA LEU A 56 12.60 -7.54 0.49
C LEU A 56 11.52 -7.18 -0.55
N GLY A 57 11.27 -5.89 -0.80
CA GLY A 57 10.44 -5.44 -1.92
C GLY A 57 11.16 -5.33 -3.27
N LYS A 58 12.51 -5.29 -3.28
CA LYS A 58 13.29 -5.38 -4.53
C LYS A 58 13.40 -6.85 -4.97
N ARG A 59 12.30 -7.45 -5.39
CA ARG A 59 12.35 -8.55 -6.36
C ARG A 59 12.36 -7.90 -7.76
N VAL A 60 13.48 -7.25 -8.08
CA VAL A 60 13.82 -6.87 -9.45
C VAL A 60 14.38 -8.14 -10.09
N LYS A 61 13.86 -8.46 -11.29
CA LYS A 61 14.29 -9.57 -12.15
C LYS A 61 15.81 -9.61 -12.33
#